data_AF-A0A392PFA4-F1
#
_entry.id   AF-A0A392PFA4-F1
#
_cell.length_a   1.000
_cell.length_b   1.000
_cell.length_c   1.000
_cell.angle_alpha   90.00
_cell.angle_beta   90.00
_cell.angle_gamma   90.00
#
_symmetry.space_group_name_H-M   'P 1'
#
loop_
_entity.id
_entity.type
_entity.pdbx_description
1 polymer ?
#
loop_
_entity_poly.entity_id
_entity_poly.type
_entity_poly.pdbx_seq_one_letter_code
_entity_poly.pdbx_strand_id
1 'polypeptide(L)'
;MGEEKQQSIPALPWMRDPVDVTLSQQLPLHSVPSLHPKLKSALEDMGISNLFPVQVAVWHETVGPGNFERDICVNSPTGSGKTLAYALPLVQMLSDRITRCLRALVVVPTRDLALQVKQVFDAVASPLGLRVGLAVGQSS
;
A
#
# COMPACT_ATOMS: atom_id res chain seq x y z
N MET A 1 20.31 37.34 -23.83
CA MET A 1 21.14 36.93 -22.68
C MET A 1 20.28 37.05 -21.45
N GLY A 2 19.92 35.92 -20.87
CA GLY A 2 18.97 35.83 -19.76
C GLY A 2 18.67 34.36 -19.51
N GLU A 3 19.63 33.64 -18.94
CA GLU A 3 19.39 32.32 -18.38
C GLU A 3 18.51 32.50 -17.15
N GLU A 4 17.25 32.08 -17.24
CA GLU A 4 16.40 31.92 -16.07
C GLU A 4 17.02 30.84 -15.18
N LYS A 5 17.64 31.28 -14.08
CA LYS A 5 18.05 30.39 -12.99
C LYS A 5 16.79 29.77 -12.40
N GLN A 6 16.50 28.53 -12.79
CA GLN A 6 15.52 27.67 -12.13
C GLN A 6 15.92 27.60 -10.65
N GLN A 7 15.21 28.33 -9.79
CA GLN A 7 15.43 28.28 -8.34
C GLN A 7 15.15 26.84 -7.90
N SER A 8 16.19 26.11 -7.50
CA SER A 8 16.06 24.75 -7.01
C SER A 8 15.23 24.78 -5.72
N ILE A 9 13.98 24.33 -5.80
CA ILE A 9 13.14 24.13 -4.63
C ILE A 9 13.92 23.22 -3.66
N PRO A 10 14.07 23.57 -2.37
CA PRO A 10 14.77 22.72 -1.42
C PRO A 10 13.97 21.42 -1.24
N ALA A 11 14.32 20.41 -2.04
CA ALA A 11 13.80 19.06 -1.95
C ALA A 11 14.76 18.18 -1.15
N LEU A 12 14.19 17.33 -0.28
CA LEU A 12 14.95 16.28 0.39
C LEU A 12 15.63 15.40 -0.65
N PRO A 13 16.84 14.86 -0.41
CA PRO A 13 17.60 14.12 -1.42
C PRO A 13 16.81 13.01 -2.12
N TRP A 14 15.98 12.28 -1.38
CA TRP A 14 15.11 11.21 -1.91
C TRP A 14 13.90 11.71 -2.69
N MET A 15 13.51 12.99 -2.58
CA MET A 15 12.46 13.62 -3.39
C MET A 15 12.98 14.11 -4.74
N ARG A 16 14.30 14.13 -4.95
CA ARG A 16 14.92 14.71 -6.15
C ARG A 16 14.86 13.78 -7.36
N ASP A 17 14.76 12.47 -7.11
CA ASP A 17 14.72 11.44 -8.14
C ASP A 17 13.59 10.45 -7.86
N PRO A 18 12.32 10.87 -8.05
CA PRO A 18 11.19 9.99 -7.82
C PRO A 18 11.12 8.91 -8.90
N VAL A 19 10.82 7.68 -8.50
CA VAL A 19 10.45 6.63 -9.45
C VAL A 19 9.07 6.99 -10.02
N ASP A 20 9.04 7.38 -11.29
CA ASP A 20 7.78 7.68 -11.98
C ASP A 20 7.11 6.39 -12.44
N VAL A 21 5.96 6.09 -11.83
CA VAL A 21 5.16 4.92 -12.16
C VAL A 21 4.19 5.34 -13.25
N THR A 22 4.60 5.15 -14.50
CA THR A 22 3.73 5.47 -15.64
C THR A 22 2.43 4.64 -15.56
N LEU A 23 1.29 5.28 -15.87
CA LEU A 23 -0.09 4.76 -15.72
C LEU A 23 -0.40 3.46 -16.50
N SER A 24 0.56 2.88 -17.21
CA SER A 24 0.27 2.10 -18.42
C SER A 24 0.01 0.61 -18.22
N GLN A 25 0.29 -0.02 -17.08
CA GLN A 25 -0.07 -1.44 -16.92
C GLN A 25 -0.57 -1.78 -15.53
N GLN A 26 -1.89 -2.04 -15.46
CA GLN A 26 -2.46 -2.84 -14.40
C GLN A 26 -1.86 -4.26 -14.48
N LEU A 27 -1.63 -4.89 -13.34
CA LEU A 27 -1.08 -6.24 -13.28
C LEU A 27 -2.19 -7.23 -12.91
N PRO A 28 -2.52 -8.21 -13.76
CA PRO A 28 -3.46 -9.27 -13.40
C PRO A 28 -3.01 -10.02 -12.15
N LEU A 29 -3.96 -10.40 -11.27
CA LEU A 29 -3.62 -11.07 -10.01
C LEU A 29 -2.79 -12.35 -10.17
N HIS A 30 -2.99 -13.08 -11.26
CA HIS A 30 -2.23 -14.31 -11.54
C HIS A 30 -0.75 -14.06 -11.89
N SER A 31 -0.41 -12.83 -12.27
CA SER A 31 0.96 -12.41 -12.64
C SER A 31 1.68 -11.71 -11.50
N VAL A 32 1.02 -11.50 -10.35
CA VAL A 32 1.63 -10.88 -9.18
C VAL A 32 2.62 -11.87 -8.53
N PRO A 33 3.93 -11.56 -8.48
CA PRO A 33 4.92 -12.48 -7.95
C PRO A 33 4.73 -12.65 -6.44
N SER A 34 4.87 -13.90 -5.96
CA SER A 34 4.85 -14.25 -4.54
C SER A 34 3.56 -13.92 -3.79
N LEU A 35 2.44 -13.65 -4.50
CA LEU A 35 1.16 -13.37 -3.88
C LEU A 35 0.59 -14.61 -3.17
N HIS A 36 0.27 -14.49 -1.87
CA HIS A 36 -0.26 -15.61 -1.11
C HIS A 36 -1.63 -16.08 -1.67
N PRO A 37 -1.88 -17.40 -1.84
CA PRO A 37 -3.11 -17.90 -2.47
C PRO A 37 -4.40 -17.44 -1.79
N LYS A 38 -4.43 -17.43 -0.44
CA LYS A 38 -5.58 -16.89 0.32
C LYS A 38 -5.81 -15.40 0.10
N LEU A 39 -4.73 -14.64 -0.10
CA LEU A 39 -4.81 -13.20 -0.35
C LEU A 39 -5.32 -12.94 -1.77
N LYS A 40 -4.89 -13.76 -2.74
CA LYS A 40 -5.45 -13.77 -4.10
C LYS A 40 -6.96 -14.04 -4.09
N SER A 41 -7.40 -15.09 -3.40
CA SER A 41 -8.84 -15.40 -3.25
C SER A 41 -9.61 -14.24 -2.63
N ALA A 42 -9.05 -13.61 -1.59
CA ALA A 42 -9.68 -12.47 -0.94
C ALA A 42 -9.86 -11.27 -1.90
N LEU A 43 -8.88 -11.00 -2.74
CA LEU A 43 -8.97 -9.95 -3.76
C LEU A 43 -10.01 -10.30 -4.83
N GLU A 44 -10.08 -11.56 -5.26
CA GLU A 44 -11.09 -12.04 -6.21
C GLU A 44 -12.51 -11.91 -5.61
N ASP A 45 -12.70 -12.23 -4.33
CA ASP A 45 -13.97 -12.06 -3.60
C ASP A 45 -14.38 -10.58 -3.48
N MET A 46 -13.40 -9.67 -3.44
CA MET A 46 -13.62 -8.22 -3.48
C MET A 46 -13.90 -7.70 -4.91
N GLY A 47 -13.92 -8.56 -5.93
CA GLY A 47 -14.12 -8.18 -7.33
C GLY A 47 -12.89 -7.55 -7.98
N ILE A 48 -11.70 -7.71 -7.38
CA ILE A 48 -10.45 -7.16 -7.89
C ILE A 48 -9.79 -8.21 -8.78
N SER A 49 -9.65 -7.92 -10.06
CA SER A 49 -9.00 -8.80 -11.04
C SER A 49 -7.58 -8.36 -11.42
N ASN A 50 -7.30 -7.06 -11.25
CA ASN A 50 -6.01 -6.46 -11.59
C ASN A 50 -5.60 -5.44 -10.52
N LEU A 51 -4.30 -5.39 -10.22
CA LEU A 51 -3.71 -4.35 -9.37
C LEU A 51 -3.46 -3.08 -10.18
N PHE A 52 -3.71 -1.93 -9.56
CA PHE A 52 -3.40 -0.62 -10.14
C PHE A 52 -1.91 -0.32 -10.13
N PRO A 53 -1.41 0.57 -11.02
CA PRO A 53 0.03 0.84 -11.14
C PRO A 53 0.72 1.19 -9.80
N VAL A 54 0.07 2.00 -8.95
CA VAL A 54 0.62 2.34 -7.63
C VAL A 54 0.72 1.13 -6.69
N GLN A 55 -0.22 0.19 -6.78
CA GLN A 55 -0.22 -1.04 -5.96
C GLN A 55 0.90 -1.97 -6.44
N VAL A 56 1.08 -2.08 -7.76
CA VAL A 56 2.14 -2.86 -8.40
C VAL A 56 3.53 -2.32 -8.02
N ALA A 57 3.72 -0.99 -8.13
CA ALA A 57 4.98 -0.36 -7.76
C ALA A 57 5.33 -0.60 -6.29
N VAL A 58 4.38 -0.36 -5.37
CA VAL A 58 4.64 -0.61 -3.94
C VAL A 58 4.89 -2.09 -3.68
N TRP A 59 4.20 -3.01 -4.35
CA TRP A 59 4.45 -4.45 -4.23
C TRP A 59 5.87 -4.82 -4.64
N HIS A 60 6.35 -4.32 -5.78
CA HIS A 60 7.72 -4.58 -6.26
C HIS A 60 8.79 -4.03 -5.33
N GLU A 61 8.56 -2.86 -4.73
CA GLU A 61 9.49 -2.19 -3.82
C GLU A 61 9.48 -2.78 -2.39
N THR A 62 8.53 -3.66 -2.06
CA THR A 62 8.38 -4.24 -0.70
C THR A 62 8.52 -5.76 -0.68
N VAL A 63 7.52 -6.49 -1.19
CA VAL A 63 7.43 -7.97 -1.14
C VAL A 63 8.06 -8.63 -2.37
N GLY A 64 8.04 -7.93 -3.50
CA GLY A 64 8.52 -8.45 -4.78
C GLY A 64 10.02 -8.79 -4.78
N PRO A 65 10.58 -9.13 -5.95
CA PRO A 65 11.96 -9.63 -6.08
C PRO A 65 13.05 -8.68 -5.53
N GLY A 66 12.71 -7.43 -5.20
CA GLY A 66 13.61 -6.53 -4.49
C GLY A 66 13.77 -6.82 -3.00
N ASN A 67 12.72 -7.30 -2.32
CA ASN A 67 12.62 -7.48 -0.85
C ASN A 67 13.45 -6.47 -0.05
N PHE A 68 13.32 -5.18 -0.38
CA PHE A 68 14.11 -4.13 0.24
C PHE A 68 13.39 -3.64 1.48
N GLU A 69 14.02 -3.76 2.65
CA GLU A 69 13.62 -3.01 3.83
C GLU A 69 13.97 -1.53 3.59
N ARG A 70 13.00 -0.78 3.06
CA ARG A 70 13.17 0.64 2.76
C ARG A 70 11.90 1.44 3.00
N ASP A 71 12.10 2.71 3.29
CA ASP A 71 11.00 3.67 3.39
C ASP A 71 10.52 4.06 2.00
N ILE A 72 9.19 4.13 1.83
CA ILE A 72 8.55 4.47 0.55
C ILE A 72 7.65 5.68 0.75
N CYS A 73 7.87 6.71 -0.05
CA CYS A 73 6.95 7.84 -0.18
C CYS A 73 6.14 7.68 -1.47
N VAL A 74 4.81 7.63 -1.35
CA VAL A 74 3.91 7.44 -2.50
C VAL A 74 3.12 8.72 -2.74
N ASN A 75 3.26 9.29 -3.94
CA ASN A 75 2.39 10.36 -4.43
C ASN A 75 1.46 9.81 -5.52
N SER A 76 0.15 9.87 -5.31
CA SER A 76 -0.83 9.47 -6.33
C SER A 76 -2.21 10.13 -6.10
N PRO A 77 -3.00 10.35 -7.18
CA PRO A 77 -4.32 11.01 -7.07
C PRO A 77 -5.32 10.21 -6.24
N THR A 78 -6.39 10.84 -5.75
CA THR A 78 -7.51 10.13 -5.11
C THR A 78 -8.13 9.11 -6.08
N GLY A 79 -8.66 8.00 -5.56
CA GLY A 79 -9.19 6.91 -6.39
C GLY A 79 -8.14 5.98 -7.00
N SER A 80 -6.84 6.24 -6.85
CA SER A 80 -5.75 5.38 -7.35
C SER A 80 -5.56 4.06 -6.60
N GLY A 81 -6.39 3.74 -5.61
CA GLY A 81 -6.27 2.51 -4.83
C GLY A 81 -5.14 2.48 -3.80
N LYS A 82 -4.70 3.64 -3.28
CA LYS A 82 -3.65 3.78 -2.26
C LYS A 82 -3.83 2.87 -1.04
N THR A 83 -5.05 2.67 -0.57
CA THR A 83 -5.32 1.84 0.62
C THR A 83 -4.80 0.42 0.43
N LEU A 84 -5.11 -0.20 -0.70
CA LEU A 84 -4.59 -1.54 -1.01
C LEU A 84 -3.09 -1.52 -1.31
N ALA A 85 -2.55 -0.42 -1.82
CA ALA A 85 -1.13 -0.32 -2.14
C ALA A 85 -0.23 -0.53 -0.90
N TYR A 86 -0.65 -0.06 0.29
CA TYR A 86 0.05 -0.37 1.53
C TYR A 86 -0.55 -1.55 2.30
N ALA A 87 -1.86 -1.81 2.23
CA ALA A 87 -2.48 -2.91 2.97
C ALA A 87 -2.02 -4.29 2.48
N LEU A 88 -1.92 -4.48 1.17
CA LEU A 88 -1.60 -5.76 0.55
C LEU A 88 -0.20 -6.26 0.93
N PRO A 89 0.89 -5.49 0.75
CA PRO A 89 2.22 -5.94 1.15
C PRO A 89 2.34 -6.07 2.68
N LEU A 90 1.72 -5.20 3.47
CA LEU A 90 1.72 -5.33 4.93
C LEU A 90 1.11 -6.67 5.39
N VAL A 91 -0.05 -7.03 4.86
CA VAL A 91 -0.75 -8.26 5.21
C VAL A 91 0.03 -9.50 4.76
N GLN A 92 0.60 -9.46 3.56
CA GLN A 92 1.49 -10.51 3.07
C GLN A 92 2.71 -10.71 3.98
N MET A 93 3.45 -9.65 4.32
CA MET A 93 4.64 -9.76 5.19
C MET A 93 4.28 -10.27 6.59
N LEU A 94 3.08 -9.96 7.08
CA LEU A 94 2.62 -10.40 8.39
C LEU A 94 2.06 -11.83 8.40
N SER A 95 1.82 -12.46 7.25
CA SER A 95 1.23 -13.81 7.18
C SER A 95 2.16 -14.90 7.69
N ASP A 96 3.47 -14.72 7.55
CA ASP A 96 4.46 -15.77 7.77
C ASP A 96 4.70 -16.08 9.25
N ARG A 97 4.29 -15.15 10.14
CA ARG A 97 4.48 -15.29 11.58
C ARG A 97 3.20 -14.93 12.32
N ILE A 98 2.70 -15.84 13.16
CA ILE A 98 1.55 -15.55 14.02
C ILE A 98 2.06 -15.18 15.42
N THR A 99 2.00 -13.90 15.77
CA THR A 99 2.31 -13.40 17.12
C THR A 99 1.11 -12.65 17.70
N ARG A 100 0.97 -12.67 19.03
CA ARG A 100 -0.09 -11.95 19.77
C ARG A 100 0.39 -10.57 20.23
N CYS A 101 1.04 -9.82 19.34
CA CYS A 101 1.48 -8.44 19.60
C CYS A 101 1.08 -7.51 18.44
N LEU A 102 1.08 -6.19 18.69
CA LEU A 102 0.91 -5.20 17.65
C LEU A 102 2.12 -5.23 16.71
N ARG A 103 1.89 -5.39 15.40
CA ARG A 103 2.96 -5.52 14.39
C ARG A 103 2.97 -4.46 13.29
N ALA A 104 1.85 -3.78 13.10
CA ALA A 104 1.74 -2.68 12.15
C ALA A 104 0.77 -1.63 12.71
N LEU A 105 1.05 -0.36 12.41
CA LEU A 105 0.21 0.77 12.75
C LEU A 105 -0.05 1.59 11.48
N VAL A 106 -1.32 1.78 11.16
CA VAL A 106 -1.75 2.68 10.08
C VAL A 106 -2.40 3.90 10.73
N VAL A 107 -1.86 5.09 10.45
CA VAL A 107 -2.37 6.36 10.97
C VAL A 107 -3.04 7.10 9.84
N VAL A 108 -4.29 7.52 10.06
CA VAL A 108 -5.09 8.30 9.10
C VAL A 108 -5.75 9.49 9.78
N PRO A 109 -5.99 10.60 9.05
CA PRO A 109 -6.39 11.87 9.66
C PRO A 109 -7.81 11.93 10.22
N THR A 110 -8.73 11.10 9.73
CA THR A 110 -10.16 11.19 10.10
C THR A 110 -10.72 9.85 10.54
N ARG A 111 -11.76 9.91 11.38
CA ARG A 111 -12.49 8.74 11.88
C ARG A 111 -13.12 7.94 10.74
N ASP A 112 -13.75 8.61 9.78
CA ASP A 112 -14.41 7.96 8.65
C ASP A 112 -13.39 7.24 7.76
N LEU A 113 -12.23 7.86 7.53
CA LEU A 113 -11.15 7.22 6.78
C LEU A 113 -10.59 6.01 7.54
N ALA A 114 -10.48 6.08 8.87
CA ALA A 114 -10.05 4.94 9.68
C ALA A 114 -11.01 3.75 9.58
N LEU A 115 -12.32 4.00 9.55
CA LEU A 115 -13.34 2.98 9.34
C LEU A 115 -13.25 2.35 7.93
N GLN A 116 -13.11 3.18 6.89
CA GLN A 116 -12.94 2.70 5.51
C GLN A 116 -11.67 1.86 5.35
N VAL A 117 -10.55 2.33 5.90
CA VAL A 117 -9.28 1.60 5.86
C VAL A 117 -9.41 0.28 6.62
N LYS A 118 -10.03 0.27 7.81
CA LYS A 118 -10.28 -0.96 8.55
C LYS A 118 -11.02 -1.99 7.70
N GLN A 119 -12.09 -1.59 7.01
CA GLN A 119 -12.87 -2.52 6.17
C GLN A 119 -12.01 -3.19 5.09
N VAL A 120 -11.14 -2.42 4.43
CA VAL A 120 -10.19 -2.98 3.46
C VAL A 120 -9.24 -3.97 4.13
N PHE A 121 -8.65 -3.60 5.28
CA PHE A 121 -7.76 -4.49 6.02
C PHE A 121 -8.48 -5.76 6.48
N ASP A 122 -9.69 -5.68 7.03
CA ASP A 122 -10.43 -6.85 7.49
C ASP A 122 -10.66 -7.86 6.34
N ALA A 123 -10.97 -7.37 5.12
CA ALA A 123 -11.18 -8.21 3.95
C ALA A 123 -9.92 -8.99 3.55
N VAL A 124 -8.75 -8.35 3.55
CA VAL A 124 -7.49 -9.00 3.13
C VAL A 124 -6.78 -9.74 4.27
N ALA A 125 -6.95 -9.32 5.52
CA ALA A 125 -6.23 -9.83 6.68
C ALA A 125 -6.93 -11.04 7.32
N SER A 126 -8.26 -11.07 7.34
CA SER A 126 -9.06 -12.15 7.95
C SER A 126 -8.76 -13.53 7.35
N PRO A 127 -8.63 -13.72 6.03
CA PRO A 127 -8.28 -15.01 5.42
C PRO A 127 -6.93 -15.58 5.87
N LEU A 128 -6.02 -14.70 6.31
CA LEU A 128 -4.70 -15.04 6.81
C LEU A 128 -4.65 -15.17 8.34
N GLY A 129 -5.78 -15.05 9.03
CA GLY A 129 -5.87 -15.15 10.49
C GLY A 129 -5.31 -13.94 11.24
N LEU A 130 -5.08 -12.83 10.54
CA LEU A 130 -4.61 -11.57 11.13
C LEU A 130 -5.81 -10.80 11.72
N ARG A 131 -5.58 -10.10 12.84
CA ARG A 131 -6.60 -9.28 13.51
C ARG A 131 -6.29 -7.80 13.34
N VAL A 132 -7.32 -7.03 12.99
CA VAL A 132 -7.22 -5.58 12.77
C VAL A 132 -7.99 -4.83 13.86
N GLY A 133 -7.25 -4.12 14.71
CA GLY A 133 -7.83 -3.21 15.71
C GLY A 133 -8.13 -1.83 15.12
N LEU A 134 -8.97 -1.04 15.82
CA LEU A 134 -9.28 0.34 15.45
C LEU A 134 -9.29 1.21 16.70
N ALA A 135 -8.60 2.35 16.62
CA ALA A 135 -8.62 3.39 17.62
C ALA A 135 -9.01 4.70 16.95
N VAL A 136 -10.10 5.31 17.41
CA VAL A 136 -10.62 6.59 16.90
C VAL A 136 -11.09 7.44 18.08
N GLY A 137 -11.00 8.77 17.93
CA GLY A 137 -11.55 9.70 18.92
C GLY A 137 -13.06 9.53 19.08
N GLN A 138 -13.55 9.66 20.31
CA GLN A 138 -14.98 9.80 20.59
C GLN A 138 -15.35 11.29 20.49
N SER A 139 -16.46 11.58 19.81
CA SER A 139 -17.08 12.90 19.90
C SER A 139 -17.79 12.94 21.25
N SER A 140 -17.28 13.73 22.18
CA SER A 140 -17.99 14.11 23.41
C SER A 140 -19.03 15.20 23.12
#